data_AF-A0A7C4LKF3-F1
#
_entry.id   AF-A0A7C4LKF3-F1
#
_cell.length_a   1.000
_cell.length_b   1.000
_cell.length_c   1.000
_cell.angle_alpha   90.00
_cell.angle_beta   90.00
_cell.angle_gamma   90.00
#
_symmetry.space_group_name_H-M   'P 1'
#
loop_
_entity.id
_entity.type
_entity.pdbx_description
1 polymer ?
#
loop_
_entity_poly.entity_id
_entity_poly.type
_entity_poly.pdbx_seq_one_letter_code
_entity_poly.pdbx_strand_id
1 'polypeptide(L)'
;MMSDIDQGLEAPCSPETSRLSFWSRHKTLINFWLDTLLLVLFLAQGWMLTVVQVVFPRGGGEEWTVWGATMLDWLDRLFATFCVFSVGVVLHVMLHWQWVCGTVSTRLLGRKAKKDDGSQTLLGVGLLIVLLHVFAAGVLAARLCLVGGM
;
A
#
# COMPACT_ATOMS: atom_id res chain seq x y z
N MET A 1 -34.36 57.08 25.37
CA MET A 1 -34.51 55.69 25.84
C MET A 1 -34.44 54.83 24.60
N MET A 2 -33.48 53.97 24.34
CA MET A 2 -32.27 53.48 25.02
C MET A 2 -31.70 52.56 23.91
N SER A 3 -30.80 53.09 23.07
CA SER A 3 -29.41 52.63 23.00
C SER A 3 -29.23 51.12 22.80
N ASP A 4 -28.67 50.80 21.64
CA ASP A 4 -27.64 49.78 21.39
C ASP A 4 -28.05 48.30 21.65
N ILE A 5 -27.69 47.28 20.89
CA ILE A 5 -26.38 46.91 20.34
C ILE A 5 -26.66 45.83 19.28
N ASP A 6 -26.59 46.18 17.99
CA ASP A 6 -26.26 45.21 16.93
C ASP A 6 -24.74 45.04 16.95
N GLN A 7 -24.23 44.20 17.85
CA GLN A 7 -22.86 43.69 17.76
C GLN A 7 -22.91 42.39 16.98
N GLY A 8 -22.71 42.54 15.67
CA GLY A 8 -22.19 41.47 14.83
C GLY A 8 -20.90 40.94 15.43
N LEU A 9 -21.01 39.82 16.15
CA LEU A 9 -19.88 39.02 16.55
C LEU A 9 -19.44 38.23 15.33
N GLU A 10 -18.76 38.90 14.40
CA GLU A 10 -17.96 38.24 13.38
C GLU A 10 -16.89 37.44 14.12
N ALA A 11 -17.17 36.14 14.30
CA ALA A 11 -16.21 35.22 14.89
C ALA A 11 -14.91 35.31 14.07
N PRO A 12 -13.76 35.59 14.70
CA PRO A 12 -12.50 35.69 13.98
C PRO A 12 -12.27 34.35 13.26
N CYS A 13 -12.16 34.41 11.94
CA CYS A 13 -11.82 33.28 11.08
C CYS A 13 -10.53 32.67 11.62
N SER A 14 -10.67 31.59 12.40
CA SER A 14 -9.54 31.03 13.14
C SER A 14 -8.61 30.33 12.14
N PRO A 15 -7.30 30.60 12.17
CA PRO A 15 -6.34 30.04 11.23
C PRO A 15 -6.25 28.50 11.28
N GLU A 16 -6.84 27.87 12.29
CA GLU A 16 -6.92 26.42 12.48
C GLU A 16 -7.75 25.70 11.41
N THR A 17 -8.85 26.29 10.94
CA THR A 17 -9.75 25.64 9.96
C THR A 17 -9.07 25.49 8.59
N SER A 18 -8.17 26.41 8.23
CA SER A 18 -7.42 26.37 6.98
C SER A 18 -6.38 25.24 6.94
N ARG A 19 -5.69 24.98 8.06
CA ARG A 19 -4.65 23.92 8.15
C ARG A 19 -5.25 22.52 8.10
N LEU A 20 -6.39 22.30 8.75
CA LEU A 20 -7.09 21.01 8.73
C LEU A 20 -7.61 20.66 7.31
N SER A 21 -8.11 21.67 6.59
CA SER A 21 -8.57 21.52 5.19
C SER A 21 -7.41 21.18 4.24
N PHE A 22 -6.28 21.87 4.36
CA PHE A 22 -5.10 21.62 3.53
C PHE A 22 -4.58 20.19 3.73
N TRP A 23 -4.43 19.74 4.99
CA TRP A 23 -3.88 18.41 5.27
C TRP A 23 -4.77 17.24 4.79
N SER A 24 -6.09 17.41 4.86
CA SER A 24 -7.06 16.44 4.33
C SER A 24 -6.93 16.25 2.80
N ARG A 25 -6.74 17.36 2.07
CA ARG A 25 -6.54 17.33 0.61
C ARG A 25 -5.25 16.61 0.22
N HIS A 26 -4.16 16.83 0.95
CA HIS A 26 -2.86 16.22 0.65
C HIS A 26 -2.88 14.70 0.89
N LYS A 27 -3.50 14.25 1.98
CA LYS A 27 -3.67 12.81 2.24
C LYS A 27 -4.42 12.10 1.13
N THR A 28 -5.52 12.71 0.67
CA THR A 28 -6.34 12.13 -0.39
C THR A 28 -5.55 12.03 -1.70
N LEU A 29 -4.76 13.06 -2.03
CA LEU A 29 -3.88 13.04 -3.20
C LEU A 29 -2.78 11.98 -3.08
N ILE A 30 -2.11 11.87 -1.93
CA ILE A 30 -1.08 10.85 -1.71
C ILE A 30 -1.64 9.44 -1.87
N ASN A 31 -2.82 9.17 -1.28
CA ASN A 31 -3.48 7.88 -1.41
C ASN A 31 -3.82 7.58 -2.87
N PHE A 32 -4.42 8.54 -3.58
CA PHE A 32 -4.76 8.36 -5.00
C PHE A 32 -3.53 8.03 -5.87
N TRP A 33 -2.42 8.74 -5.66
CA TRP A 33 -1.18 8.49 -6.39
C TRP A 33 -0.56 7.13 -6.02
N LEU A 34 -0.60 6.75 -4.74
CA LEU A 34 -0.11 5.45 -4.29
C LEU A 34 -0.92 4.30 -4.93
N ASP A 35 -2.25 4.41 -4.94
CA ASP A 35 -3.14 3.41 -5.53
C ASP A 35 -2.92 3.30 -7.05
N THR A 36 -2.76 4.45 -7.71
CA THR A 36 -2.44 4.51 -9.14
C THR A 36 -1.08 3.88 -9.44
N LEU A 37 -0.06 4.17 -8.63
CA LEU A 37 1.27 3.57 -8.75
C LEU A 37 1.20 2.05 -8.57
N LEU A 38 0.45 1.57 -7.58
CA LEU A 38 0.24 0.14 -7.35
C LEU A 38 -0.44 -0.54 -8.53
N LEU A 39 -1.46 0.09 -9.12
CA LEU A 39 -2.11 -0.43 -10.32
C LEU A 39 -1.11 -0.53 -11.49
N VAL A 40 -0.29 0.50 -11.72
CA VAL A 40 0.73 0.48 -12.78
C VAL A 40 1.76 -0.61 -12.55
N LEU A 41 2.25 -0.77 -11.32
CA LEU A 41 3.20 -1.83 -10.96
C LEU A 41 2.58 -3.22 -11.17
N PHE A 42 1.32 -3.41 -10.77
CA PHE A 42 0.60 -4.66 -10.99
C PHE A 42 0.48 -5.01 -12.49
N LEU A 43 0.11 -4.04 -13.32
CA LEU A 43 0.04 -4.21 -14.77
C LEU A 43 1.42 -4.51 -15.37
N ALA A 44 2.48 -3.83 -14.89
CA ALA A 44 3.84 -4.08 -15.33
C ALA A 44 4.31 -5.51 -14.98
N GLN A 45 3.95 -6.02 -13.80
CA GLN A 45 4.23 -7.41 -13.42
C GLN A 45 3.46 -8.40 -14.29
N GLY A 46 2.17 -8.17 -14.53
CA GLY A 46 1.36 -9.01 -15.42
C GLY A 46 1.91 -9.03 -16.84
N TRP A 47 2.37 -7.89 -17.33
CA TRP A 47 3.07 -7.77 -18.61
C TRP A 47 4.36 -8.60 -18.64
N MET A 48 5.26 -8.43 -17.67
CA MET A 48 6.52 -9.19 -17.59
C MET A 48 6.27 -10.70 -17.47
N LEU A 49 5.31 -11.12 -16.66
CA LEU A 49 4.90 -12.52 -16.56
C LEU A 49 4.40 -13.06 -17.90
N THR A 50 3.61 -12.26 -18.63
CA THR A 50 3.12 -12.63 -19.96
C THR A 50 4.27 -12.76 -20.94
N VAL A 51 5.23 -11.82 -20.95
CA VAL A 51 6.44 -11.90 -21.79
C VAL A 51 7.22 -13.18 -21.47
N VAL A 52 7.49 -13.45 -20.19
CA VAL A 52 8.23 -14.65 -19.76
C VAL A 52 7.51 -15.95 -20.14
N GLN A 53 6.18 -16.03 -20.00
CA GLN A 53 5.44 -17.27 -20.21
C GLN A 53 5.01 -17.50 -21.67
N VAL A 54 4.77 -16.43 -22.43
CA VAL A 54 4.24 -16.51 -23.80
C VAL A 54 5.34 -16.38 -24.85
N VAL A 55 6.34 -15.53 -24.62
CA VAL A 55 7.38 -15.25 -25.63
C VAL A 55 8.54 -16.24 -25.53
N PHE A 56 8.95 -16.61 -24.31
CA PHE A 56 10.02 -17.58 -24.14
C PHE A 56 9.48 -19.02 -24.26
N PRO A 57 10.06 -19.87 -25.14
CA PRO A 57 9.68 -21.27 -25.21
C PRO A 57 10.09 -22.00 -23.92
N ARG A 58 9.29 -22.99 -23.52
CA ARG A 58 9.63 -23.86 -22.38
C ARG A 58 10.93 -24.60 -22.66
N GLY A 59 11.96 -24.35 -21.86
CA GLY A 59 13.29 -24.96 -22.04
C GLY A 59 14.22 -24.20 -22.98
N GLY A 60 13.90 -22.95 -23.35
CA GLY A 60 14.83 -22.07 -24.06
C GLY A 60 16.10 -21.84 -23.24
N GLY A 61 17.27 -22.16 -23.81
CA GLY A 61 18.57 -21.91 -23.20
C GLY A 61 18.98 -20.43 -23.25
N GLU A 62 20.22 -20.13 -22.81
CA GLU A 62 20.78 -18.77 -22.68
C GLU A 62 20.80 -17.97 -23.99
N GLU A 63 20.72 -18.64 -25.15
CA GLU A 63 20.72 -18.02 -26.48
C GLU A 63 19.45 -17.21 -26.79
N TRP A 64 18.35 -17.45 -26.07
CA TRP A 64 17.07 -16.78 -26.32
C TRP A 64 17.04 -15.44 -25.60
N THR A 65 17.00 -14.36 -26.38
CA THR A 65 16.89 -12.99 -25.85
C THR A 65 15.66 -12.28 -26.42
N VAL A 66 14.96 -11.55 -25.55
CA VAL A 66 13.87 -10.66 -25.93
C VAL A 66 14.29 -9.24 -25.58
N TRP A 67 14.40 -8.38 -26.61
CA TRP A 67 14.96 -7.04 -26.49
C TRP A 67 16.36 -7.00 -25.86
N GLY A 68 17.19 -7.99 -26.21
CA GLY A 68 18.57 -8.10 -25.71
C GLY A 68 18.67 -8.53 -24.23
N ALA A 69 17.57 -8.96 -23.61
CA ALA A 69 17.55 -9.49 -22.25
C ALA A 69 17.18 -10.98 -22.27
N THR A 70 17.91 -11.78 -21.48
CA THR A 70 17.66 -13.21 -21.31
C THR A 70 16.44 -13.45 -20.42
N MET A 71 15.92 -14.68 -20.40
CA MET A 71 14.82 -15.04 -19.49
C MET A 71 15.16 -14.76 -18.01
N LEU A 72 16.42 -14.97 -17.61
CA LEU A 72 16.89 -14.70 -16.25
C LEU A 72 16.82 -13.20 -15.94
N ASP A 73 17.27 -12.34 -16.86
CA ASP A 73 17.19 -10.88 -16.69
C ASP A 73 15.75 -10.39 -16.51
N TRP A 74 14.80 -11.00 -17.24
CA TRP A 74 13.38 -10.70 -17.10
C TRP A 74 12.83 -11.12 -15.74
N LEU A 75 13.23 -12.29 -15.24
CA LEU A 75 12.85 -12.78 -13.92
C LEU A 75 13.43 -11.90 -12.80
N ASP A 76 14.68 -11.47 -12.92
CA ASP A 76 15.32 -10.56 -11.95
C ASP A 76 14.62 -9.20 -11.92
N ARG A 77 14.26 -8.64 -13.08
CA ARG A 77 13.46 -7.40 -13.17
C ARG A 77 12.06 -7.56 -12.60
N LEU A 78 11.41 -8.70 -12.88
CA LEU A 78 10.11 -9.04 -12.31
C LEU A 78 10.19 -9.11 -10.79
N PHE A 79 11.24 -9.73 -10.24
CA PHE A 79 11.47 -9.83 -8.80
C PHE A 79 11.75 -8.45 -8.18
N ALA A 80 12.60 -7.62 -8.79
CA ALA A 80 12.84 -6.26 -8.33
C ALA A 80 11.55 -5.42 -8.29
N THR A 81 10.72 -5.54 -9.34
CA THR A 81 9.42 -4.86 -9.42
C THR A 81 8.46 -5.40 -8.37
N PHE A 82 8.46 -6.70 -8.11
CA PHE A 82 7.69 -7.33 -7.04
C PHE A 82 8.09 -6.81 -5.65
N CYS A 83 9.37 -6.61 -5.39
CA CYS A 83 9.84 -6.03 -4.13
C CYS A 83 9.29 -4.61 -3.93
N VAL A 84 9.37 -3.75 -4.96
CA VAL A 84 8.83 -2.39 -4.91
C VAL A 84 7.31 -2.40 -4.73
N PHE A 85 6.60 -3.24 -5.49
CA PHE A 85 5.16 -3.43 -5.36
C PHE A 85 4.76 -3.88 -3.95
N SER A 86 5.48 -4.84 -3.37
CA SER A 86 5.21 -5.35 -2.02
C SER A 86 5.35 -4.28 -0.95
N VAL A 87 6.39 -3.44 -1.03
CA VAL A 87 6.56 -2.28 -0.13
C VAL A 87 5.40 -1.29 -0.32
N GLY A 88 5.02 -1.02 -1.56
CA GLY A 88 3.88 -0.15 -1.87
C GLY A 88 2.57 -0.69 -1.28
N VAL A 89 2.31 -1.99 -1.36
CA VAL A 89 1.11 -2.63 -0.78
C VAL A 89 1.10 -2.47 0.74
N VAL A 90 2.23 -2.67 1.41
CA VAL A 90 2.36 -2.44 2.86
C VAL A 90 1.99 -1.00 3.21
N LEU A 91 2.54 -0.01 2.48
CA LEU A 91 2.22 1.40 2.69
C LEU A 91 0.74 1.71 2.43
N HIS A 92 0.16 1.12 1.38
CA HIS A 92 -1.25 1.30 1.04
C HIS A 92 -2.15 0.75 2.14
N VAL A 93 -1.88 -0.46 2.63
CA VAL A 93 -2.62 -1.06 3.75
C VAL A 93 -2.53 -0.18 5.00
N MET A 94 -1.34 0.36 5.32
CA MET A 94 -1.19 1.27 6.46
C MET A 94 -2.02 2.55 6.33
N LEU A 95 -2.07 3.15 5.13
CA LEU A 95 -2.86 4.37 4.89
C LEU A 95 -4.36 4.08 4.85
N HIS A 96 -4.76 2.92 4.34
CA HIS A 96 -6.16 2.49 4.26
C HIS A 96 -6.69 1.92 5.59
N TRP A 97 -5.81 1.56 6.53
CA TRP A 97 -6.16 0.92 7.79
C TRP A 97 -7.21 1.68 8.60
N GLN A 98 -7.13 3.02 8.62
CA GLN A 98 -8.12 3.87 9.29
C GLN A 98 -9.52 3.73 8.70
N TRP A 99 -9.61 3.63 7.36
CA TRP A 99 -10.87 3.36 6.68
C TRP A 99 -11.38 1.95 7.00
N VAL A 100 -10.49 0.95 7.07
CA VAL A 100 -10.86 -0.44 7.45
C VAL A 100 -11.43 -0.47 8.86
N CYS A 101 -10.77 0.14 9.84
CA CYS A 101 -11.27 0.21 11.21
C CYS A 101 -12.61 0.96 11.29
N GLY A 102 -12.75 2.07 10.57
CA GLY A 102 -14.01 2.81 10.47
C GLY A 102 -15.13 1.94 9.89
N THR A 103 -14.86 1.21 8.81
CA THR A 103 -15.81 0.32 8.13
C THR A 103 -16.17 -0.88 9.00
N VAL A 104 -15.21 -1.52 9.66
CA VAL A 104 -15.46 -2.65 10.57
C VAL A 104 -16.26 -2.19 11.79
N SER A 105 -15.91 -1.04 12.38
CA SER A 105 -16.63 -0.52 13.55
C SER A 105 -18.10 -0.17 13.22
N THR A 106 -18.32 0.46 12.07
CA THR A 106 -19.67 0.91 11.66
C THR A 106 -20.52 -0.20 11.05
N ARG A 107 -19.95 -1.06 10.19
CA ARG A 107 -20.70 -2.11 9.48
C ARG A 107 -20.80 -3.41 10.27
N LEU A 108 -19.77 -3.77 11.03
CA LEU A 108 -19.64 -5.07 11.67
C LEU A 108 -20.04 -5.03 13.15
N LEU A 109 -19.68 -3.95 13.88
CA LEU A 109 -19.99 -3.82 15.31
C LEU A 109 -21.23 -2.96 15.62
N GLY A 110 -21.77 -2.21 14.65
CA GLY A 110 -22.93 -1.34 14.84
C GLY A 110 -22.77 -0.27 15.95
N ARG A 111 -21.54 -0.05 16.43
CA ARG A 111 -21.24 0.92 17.48
C ARG A 111 -20.90 2.27 16.86
N LYS A 112 -21.41 3.37 17.46
CA LYS A 112 -20.97 4.73 17.12
C LYS A 112 -19.46 4.80 17.33
N ALA A 113 -18.72 5.13 16.27
CA ALA A 113 -17.26 5.16 16.26
C ALA A 113 -16.73 5.98 17.44
N LYS A 114 -16.18 5.29 18.44
CA LYS A 114 -15.46 5.93 19.54
C LYS A 114 -14.05 6.20 19.05
N LYS A 115 -13.60 7.45 19.16
CA LYS A 115 -12.28 7.93 18.74
C LYS A 115 -11.20 7.25 19.59
N ASP A 116 -10.67 6.13 19.11
CA ASP A 116 -9.52 5.43 19.69
C ASP A 116 -8.49 5.17 18.58
N ASP A 117 -7.94 6.27 18.06
CA ASP A 117 -7.00 6.29 16.92
C ASP A 117 -5.70 5.52 17.22
N GLY A 118 -5.29 5.45 18.49
CA GLY A 118 -4.03 4.84 18.92
C GLY A 118 -4.08 3.30 18.93
N SER A 119 -5.11 2.73 19.55
CA SER A 119 -5.24 1.28 19.69
C SER A 119 -5.48 0.58 18.35
N GLN A 120 -6.21 1.24 17.45
CA GLN A 120 -6.46 0.75 16.09
C GLN A 120 -5.18 0.70 15.26
N THR A 121 -4.35 1.75 15.32
CA THR A 121 -3.08 1.80 14.58
C THR A 121 -2.11 0.71 15.07
N LEU A 122 -2.05 0.47 16.39
CA LEU A 122 -1.21 -0.57 16.98
C LEU A 122 -1.57 -1.97 16.48
N LEU A 123 -2.87 -2.25 16.33
CA LEU A 123 -3.38 -3.54 15.87
C LEU A 123 -3.04 -3.79 14.39
N GLY A 124 -3.13 -2.74 13.56
CA GLY A 124 -2.73 -2.81 12.14
C GLY A 124 -1.23 -3.06 11.96
N VAL A 125 -0.41 -2.32 12.69
CA VAL A 125 1.06 -2.51 12.67
C VAL A 125 1.42 -3.90 13.20
N GLY A 126 0.79 -4.35 14.29
CA GLY A 126 1.02 -5.68 14.85
C GLY A 126 0.71 -6.81 13.86
N LEU A 127 -0.45 -6.74 13.19
CA LEU A 127 -0.83 -7.70 12.15
C LEU A 127 0.19 -7.71 11.00
N LEU A 128 0.62 -6.53 10.55
CA LEU A 128 1.59 -6.39 9.47
C LEU A 128 2.95 -7.02 9.81
N ILE A 129 3.44 -6.78 11.04
CA ILE A 129 4.69 -7.38 11.53
C ILE A 129 4.59 -8.91 11.52
N VAL A 130 3.48 -9.48 12.02
CA VAL A 130 3.29 -10.94 12.04
C VAL A 130 3.29 -11.52 10.63
N LEU A 131 2.55 -10.91 9.70
CA LEU A 131 2.50 -11.37 8.30
C LEU A 131 3.87 -11.31 7.62
N LEU A 132 4.64 -10.24 7.83
CA LEU A 132 6.00 -10.12 7.30
C LEU A 132 6.93 -11.19 7.86
N HIS A 133 6.83 -11.51 9.16
CA HIS A 133 7.64 -12.57 9.77
C HIS A 133 7.26 -13.96 9.25
N VAL A 134 5.96 -14.24 9.07
CA VAL A 134 5.50 -15.51 8.48
C VAL A 134 6.02 -15.66 7.05
N PHE A 135 5.95 -14.60 6.24
CA PHE A 135 6.49 -14.60 4.88
C PHE A 135 8.00 -14.83 4.87
N ALA A 136 8.75 -14.10 5.69
CA ALA A 136 10.21 -14.25 5.80
C ALA A 136 10.61 -15.65 6.29
N ALA A 137 9.88 -16.20 7.26
CA ALA A 137 10.08 -17.57 7.73
C ALA A 137 9.82 -18.60 6.63
N GLY A 138 8.80 -18.39 5.79
CA GLY A 138 8.53 -19.23 4.63
C GLY A 138 9.66 -19.20 3.59
N VAL A 139 10.19 -18.01 3.29
CA VAL A 139 11.35 -17.86 2.39
C VAL A 139 12.59 -18.54 2.98
N LEU A 140 12.83 -18.37 4.28
CA LEU A 140 13.95 -19.01 4.97
C LEU A 140 13.81 -20.53 4.99
N ALA A 141 12.62 -21.06 5.27
CA ALA A 141 12.34 -22.49 5.23
C ALA A 141 12.58 -23.06 3.82
N ALA A 142 12.10 -22.39 2.78
CA ALA A 142 12.37 -22.78 1.40
C ALA A 142 13.88 -22.80 1.09
N ARG A 143 14.62 -21.80 1.59
CA ARG A 143 16.09 -21.73 1.48
C ARG A 143 16.80 -22.89 2.19
N LEU A 144 16.30 -23.32 3.35
CA LEU A 144 16.86 -24.43 4.11
C LEU A 144 16.51 -25.81 3.52
N CYS A 145 15.37 -25.90 2.83
CA CYS A 145 14.96 -27.11 2.12
C CYS A 145 15.64 -27.30 0.75
N LEU A 146 16.52 -26.38 0.33
CA LEU A 146 17.41 -26.60 -0.82
C LEU A 146 18.38 -27.74 -0.49
N VAL A 147 18.06 -28.94 -0.95
CA VAL A 147 19.00 -30.06 -0.98
C VAL A 147 20.03 -29.74 -2.06
N GLY A 148 21.22 -29.31 -1.64
CA GLY A 148 22.36 -29.15 -2.54
C GLY A 148 22.72 -30.50 -3.14
N GLY A 149 22.50 -30.66 -4.44
CA GLY A 149 23.11 -31.77 -5.17
C GLY A 149 24.62 -31.63 -5.07
N MET A 150 25.27 -32.58 -4.41
CA MET A 150 26.71 -32.83 -4.58
C MET A 150 26.98 -33.32 -6.01
#